data_AF-A0A932L897-F1
#
_entry.id   AF-A0A932L897-F1
#
_cell.length_a   1.000
_cell.length_b   1.000
_cell.length_c   1.000
_cell.angle_alpha   90.00
_cell.angle_beta   90.00
_cell.angle_gamma   90.00
#
_symmetry.space_group_name_H-M   'P 1'
#
loop_
_entity.id
_entity.type
_entity.pdbx_description
1 polymer ?
#
loop_
_entity_poly.entity_id
_entity_poly.type
_entity_poly.pdbx_seq_one_letter_code
_entity_poly.pdbx_strand_id
1 'polypeptide(L)' 'WTGRQARAGKRGVIPEHLQPILARLNIQTEAWLDTVCNFGRWFHRAAGGVDRLLARAHRAGCRWFHGVTRSRLAFG' A
#
# COMPACT_ATOMS: atom_id res chain seq x y z
N TRP A 1 12.93 4.53 3.35
CA TRP A 1 12.35 5.40 2.32
C TRP A 1 11.00 5.96 2.79
N THR A 2 9.94 5.15 2.89
CA THR A 2 8.59 5.59 3.29
C THR A 2 8.52 6.32 4.63
N GLY A 3 9.16 5.79 5.67
CA GLY A 3 9.18 6.43 6.99
C GLY A 3 9.92 7.78 7.02
N ARG A 4 10.88 8.00 6.11
CA ARG A 4 11.60 9.28 5.97
C ARG A 4 10.78 10.33 5.20
N GLN A 5 10.06 9.89 4.16
CA GLN A 5 9.16 10.74 3.38
C GLN A 5 7.88 11.12 4.16
N ALA A 6 7.33 10.19 4.96
CA ALA A 6 6.10 10.42 5.73
C ALA A 6 6.30 11.29 6.98
N ARG A 7 7.50 11.31 7.57
CA ARG A 7 7.89 12.21 8.65
C ARG A 7 9.38 12.54 8.54
N ALA A 8 9.68 13.83 8.35
CA ALA A 8 11.05 14.33 8.47
C ALA A 8 11.62 13.98 9.87
N GLY A 9 12.86 13.49 9.92
CA GLY A 9 13.56 13.20 11.19
C GLY A 9 13.40 11.79 11.76
N LYS A 10 12.76 10.85 11.05
CA LYS A 10 12.63 9.46 11.53
C LYS A 10 14.00 8.75 11.53
N ARG A 11 14.49 8.35 12.72
CA ARG A 11 15.74 7.60 12.90
C ARG A 11 15.55 6.16 12.41
N GLY A 12 15.89 5.92 11.15
CA GLY A 12 15.86 4.59 10.53
C GLY A 12 16.52 4.60 9.16
N VAL A 13 17.58 3.81 9.02
CA VAL A 13 18.25 3.59 7.73
C VAL A 13 17.58 2.39 7.07
N ILE A 14 16.89 2.60 5.96
CA ILE A 14 16.59 1.50 5.05
C ILE A 14 17.81 1.36 4.13
N PRO A 15 18.51 0.21 4.15
CA PRO A 15 19.61 -0.07 3.24
C PRO A 15 19.24 0.23 1.78
N GLU A 16 20.18 0.78 1.01
CA GLU A 16 19.96 1.16 -0.39
C GLU A 16 19.47 -0.02 -1.26
N HIS A 17 19.98 -1.22 -1.01
CA HIS A 17 19.54 -2.43 -1.70
C HIS A 17 18.09 -2.84 -1.40
N LEU A 18 17.48 -2.30 -0.33
CA LEU A 18 16.06 -2.48 0.00
C LEU A 18 15.18 -1.32 -0.48
N GLN A 19 15.75 -0.23 -1.01
CA GLN A 19 14.97 0.83 -1.66
C GLN A 19 14.14 0.35 -2.86
N PRO A 20 14.59 -0.60 -3.71
CA PRO A 20 13.77 -1.12 -4.80
C PRO A 20 12.70 -2.13 -4.34
N ILE A 21 12.47 -2.29 -3.04
CA ILE A 21 11.45 -3.24 -2.54
C ILE A 21 10.05 -2.93 -3.09
N LEU A 22 9.71 -1.65 -3.32
CA LEU A 22 8.43 -1.27 -3.90
C LEU A 22 8.32 -1.74 -5.35
N ALA A 23 9.37 -1.53 -6.16
CA ALA A 23 9.44 -2.04 -7.51
C ALA A 23 9.35 -3.58 -7.56
N ARG A 24 10.05 -4.28 -6.65
CA ARG A 24 9.98 -5.75 -6.53
C ARG A 24 8.60 -6.27 -6.16
N LEU A 25 7.84 -5.49 -5.40
CA LEU A 25 6.48 -5.81 -5.00
C LEU A 25 5.43 -5.32 -6.01
N ASN A 26 5.86 -4.76 -7.14
CA ASN A 26 5.01 -4.12 -8.15
C ASN A 26 4.09 -3.06 -7.52
N ILE A 27 4.65 -2.25 -6.63
CA ILE A 27 3.97 -1.12 -5.98
C ILE A 27 4.42 0.16 -6.65
N GLN A 28 3.46 0.98 -7.07
CA GLN A 28 3.73 2.27 -7.69
C GLN A 28 4.31 3.22 -6.65
N THR A 29 5.54 3.67 -6.89
CA THR A 29 6.33 4.43 -5.90
C THR A 29 5.70 5.81 -5.64
N GLU A 30 5.15 6.41 -6.68
CA GLU A 30 4.48 7.71 -6.67
C GLU A 30 3.21 7.67 -5.82
N ALA A 31 2.44 6.59 -5.91
CA ALA A 31 1.19 6.41 -5.16
C ALA A 31 1.41 5.85 -3.74
N TRP A 32 2.59 5.30 -3.45
CA TRP A 32 2.86 4.61 -2.19
C TRP A 32 2.80 5.52 -0.97
N LEU A 33 3.36 6.73 -1.07
CA LEU A 33 3.37 7.65 0.07
C LEU A 33 1.97 8.05 0.50
N ASP A 34 1.14 8.42 -0.48
CA ASP A 34 -0.25 8.77 -0.19
C ASP A 34 -1.03 7.57 0.36
N THR A 35 -0.77 6.38 -0.16
CA THR A 35 -1.38 5.12 0.30
C THR A 35 -1.06 4.87 1.77
N VAL A 36 0.20 5.03 2.18
CA VAL A 36 0.61 4.80 3.58
C VAL A 36 0.11 5.91 4.50
N CYS A 37 0.20 7.18 4.07
CA CYS A 37 -0.26 8.32 4.86
C CYS A 37 -1.78 8.31 5.06
N ASN A 38 -2.55 7.86 4.06
CA ASN A 38 -4.02 7.82 4.11
C ASN A 38 -4.58 6.41 4.35
N PHE A 39 -3.76 5.45 4.78
CA PHE A 39 -4.14 4.04 4.80
C PHE A 39 -5.43 3.78 5.57
N GLY A 40 -5.53 4.33 6.79
CA GLY A 40 -6.71 4.16 7.64
C GLY A 40 -7.98 4.70 6.97
N ARG A 41 -7.89 5.85 6.29
CA ARG A 41 -9.00 6.48 5.58
C ARG A 41 -9.38 5.72 4.31
N TRP A 42 -8.39 5.24 3.55
CA TRP A 42 -8.63 4.68 2.21
C TRP A 42 -8.94 3.21 2.22
N PHE A 43 -8.40 2.43 3.15
CA PHE A 43 -8.48 0.98 3.10
C PHE A 43 -9.18 0.38 4.30
N HIS A 44 -9.04 1.02 5.48
CA HIS A 44 -9.54 0.58 6.79
C HIS A 44 -9.02 -0.80 7.25
N ARG A 45 -9.20 -1.84 6.43
CA ARG A 45 -8.94 -3.24 6.74
C ARG A 45 -7.85 -3.87 5.91
N ALA A 46 -7.78 -3.59 4.60
CA ALA A 46 -6.82 -4.24 3.71
C ALA A 46 -6.52 -3.42 2.45
N ALA A 47 -5.29 -3.51 1.95
CA ALA A 47 -4.83 -2.94 0.69
C ALA A 47 -3.98 -3.97 -0.08
N GLY A 48 -3.95 -3.89 -1.40
CA GLY A 48 -3.19 -4.80 -2.25
C GLY A 48 -3.78 -4.89 -3.65
N GLY A 49 -3.22 -5.74 -4.51
CA GLY A 49 -3.75 -5.97 -5.86
C GLY A 49 -5.22 -6.35 -5.83
N VAL A 50 -6.01 -5.81 -6.77
CA VAL A 50 -7.48 -5.88 -6.76
C VAL A 50 -7.98 -7.32 -6.67
N ASP A 51 -7.41 -8.23 -7.45
CA ASP A 51 -7.84 -9.64 -7.46
C ASP A 51 -7.64 -10.30 -6.09
N ARG A 52 -6.51 -10.02 -5.44
CA ARG A 52 -6.22 -10.53 -4.09
C ARG A 52 -7.15 -9.89 -3.06
N LEU A 53 -7.46 -8.61 -3.23
CA LEU A 53 -8.37 -7.87 -2.34
C LEU A 53 -9.78 -8.44 -2.42
N LEU A 54 -10.28 -8.69 -3.62
CA LEU A 54 -11.58 -9.34 -3.86
C LEU A 54 -11.60 -10.75 -3.30
N ALA A 55 -10.58 -11.57 -3.60
CA ALA A 55 -10.48 -12.92 -3.05
C ALA A 55 -10.48 -12.92 -1.51
N ARG A 56 -9.80 -11.94 -0.88
CA ARG A 56 -9.80 -11.80 0.58
C ARG A 56 -11.16 -11.33 1.12
N ALA A 57 -11.86 -10.45 0.41
CA ALA A 57 -13.22 -10.01 0.76
C ALA A 57 -14.19 -11.19 0.71
N HIS A 58 -14.15 -12.00 -0.35
CA HIS A 58 -14.94 -13.23 -0.48
C HIS A 58 -14.68 -14.18 0.69
N ARG A 59 -13.42 -14.45 1.04
CA ARG A 59 -13.06 -15.25 2.23
C ARG A 59 -13.52 -14.64 3.55
N ALA A 60 -13.76 -13.32 3.60
CA ALA A 60 -14.29 -12.62 4.77
C ALA A 60 -15.82 -12.57 4.80
N GLY A 61 -16.53 -13.20 3.85
CA GLY A 61 -17.98 -13.08 3.70
C GLY A 61 -18.44 -11.69 3.23
N CYS A 62 -17.52 -10.84 2.75
CA CYS A 62 -17.81 -9.51 2.26
C CYS A 62 -17.83 -9.51 0.72
N ARG A 63 -18.72 -8.71 0.11
CA ARG A 63 -18.71 -8.51 -1.35
C ARG A 63 -17.47 -7.77 -1.84
N TRP A 64 -16.94 -6.84 -1.03
CA TRP A 64 -15.75 -6.05 -1.35
C TRP A 64 -15.16 -5.40 -0.09
N PHE A 65 -13.93 -4.91 -0.18
CA PHE A 65 -13.31 -4.03 0.82
C PHE A 65 -13.20 -2.59 0.30
N HIS A 66 -13.23 -1.62 1.22
CA HIS A 66 -13.07 -0.21 0.87
C HIS A 66 -11.68 0.04 0.23
N GLY A 67 -11.60 0.95 -0.74
CA GLY A 67 -10.34 1.33 -1.36
C GLY A 67 -9.93 0.55 -2.61
N VAL A 68 -10.85 -0.15 -3.30
CA VAL A 68 -10.54 -0.86 -4.57
C VAL A 68 -9.95 0.08 -5.63
N THR A 69 -10.51 1.27 -5.81
CA THR A 69 -9.98 2.24 -6.80
C THR A 69 -8.56 2.69 -6.47
N ARG A 70 -8.28 2.96 -5.19
CA ARG A 70 -6.93 3.30 -4.72
C ARG A 70 -5.98 2.12 -4.84
N SER A 71 -6.50 0.90 -4.67
CA SER A 71 -5.72 -0.31 -4.88
C SER A 71 -5.22 -0.44 -6.31
N ARG A 72 -6.04 -0.09 -7.31
CA ARG A 72 -5.62 -0.08 -8.73
C ARG A 72 -4.46 0.88 -9.00
N LEU A 73 -4.45 2.02 -8.33
CA LEU A 73 -3.41 3.03 -8.51
C LEU A 73 -2.09 2.65 -7.83
N ALA A 74 -2.16 1.99 -6.68
CA ALA A 74 -0.98 1.71 -5.85
C ALA A 74 -0.39 0.30 -6.04
N PHE A 75 -1.21 -0.67 -6.47
CA PHE A 75 -0.85 -2.10 -6.55
C PHE A 75 -1.23 -2.72 -7.91
N GLY A 76 -1.30 -1.88 -8.96
CA GLY A 76 -1.58 -2.30 -10.34
C GLY A 76 -0.45 -3.13 -10.93
#